data_AF-A0A7V8EWY6-F1
#
_entry.id   AF-A0A7V8EWY6-F1
#
_cell.length_a   1.000
_cell.length_b   1.000
_cell.length_c   1.000
_cell.angle_alpha   90.00
_cell.angle_beta   90.00
_cell.angle_gamma   90.00
#
_symmetry.space_group_name_H-M   'P 1'
#
loop_
_entity.id
_entity.type
_entity.pdbx_description
1 polymer ?
#
loop_
_entity_poly.entity_id
_entity_poly.type
_entity_poly.pdbx_seq_one_letter_code
_entity_poly.pdbx_strand_id
1 'polypeptide(L)'
;MANVFDLLHMPALQRNLYEQAHRPGWLTWKTFSKWFADPQPKEEMRPTQKLKLDKMLQSRPELAQLQQEILQKEALWRPYAEWLGLMASPLFNSPRCGDYWKDKLETEWHLACKLLPGASGVAAKLALLADSKLTEDLGLPGSRPRLKALLASTRDEQALTSHADFMQTRLADSVATLLRFAAWLTADAVVLNWDLMQHNATRNSQPLERWLPRLTPPQSDWSNPLGDCLEHFAKLAGCSNTAALGELWAQHEYHQGKVRDITSKQRLLRDWISGGKGRPTLASVRSLAEAVAIRAAALQGVADYQGGSEIDALRQMLHFAETTRFLQKELQRLGLPAQLIGEVFASYPQEYRKALMILGHPLP
;
A
#
# COMPACT_ATOMS: atom_id res chain seq x y z
N MET A 1 -16.53 -11.24 -1.13
CA MET A 1 -15.95 -9.90 -0.85
C MET A 1 -14.71 -9.77 -1.70
N ALA A 2 -14.58 -8.66 -2.44
CA ALA A 2 -13.32 -8.30 -3.10
C ALA A 2 -12.22 -8.24 -2.04
N ASN A 3 -11.08 -8.89 -2.27
CA ASN A 3 -9.97 -8.81 -1.32
C ASN A 3 -9.33 -7.41 -1.37
N VAL A 4 -8.45 -7.12 -0.43
CA VAL A 4 -7.76 -5.82 -0.38
C VAL A 4 -6.96 -5.54 -1.66
N PHE A 5 -6.49 -6.59 -2.33
CA PHE A 5 -5.75 -6.48 -3.59
C PHE A 5 -6.67 -6.15 -4.77
N ASP A 6 -7.91 -6.62 -4.77
CA ASP A 6 -8.94 -6.30 -5.74
C ASP A 6 -9.33 -4.81 -5.59
N LEU A 7 -9.45 -4.33 -4.34
CA LEU A 7 -9.70 -2.90 -4.04
C LEU A 7 -8.55 -1.98 -4.48
N LEU A 8 -7.31 -2.47 -4.45
CA LEU A 8 -6.13 -1.74 -4.94
C LEU A 8 -5.89 -1.89 -6.44
N HIS A 9 -6.73 -2.65 -7.17
CA HIS A 9 -6.46 -3.10 -8.53
C HIS A 9 -5.09 -3.80 -8.68
N MET A 10 -4.63 -4.48 -7.63
CA MET A 10 -3.40 -5.26 -7.60
C MET A 10 -3.63 -6.76 -7.34
N PRO A 11 -4.60 -7.44 -7.99
CA PRO A 11 -4.85 -8.87 -7.76
C PRO A 11 -3.64 -9.76 -8.11
N ALA A 12 -2.69 -9.22 -8.87
CA ALA A 12 -1.44 -9.87 -9.23
C ALA A 12 -0.26 -9.51 -8.31
N LEU A 13 -0.42 -8.76 -7.22
CA LEU A 13 0.72 -8.31 -6.42
C LEU A 13 1.60 -9.47 -5.93
N GLN A 14 0.98 -10.51 -5.38
CA GLN A 14 1.73 -11.68 -4.93
C GLN A 14 2.43 -12.40 -6.08
N ARG A 15 1.75 -12.50 -7.23
CA ARG A 15 2.34 -13.05 -8.46
C ARG A 15 3.56 -12.22 -8.87
N ASN A 16 3.44 -10.89 -8.85
CA ASN A 16 4.49 -9.98 -9.24
C ASN A 16 5.68 -10.06 -8.28
N LEU A 17 5.44 -10.10 -6.97
CA LEU A 17 6.49 -10.29 -5.95
C LEU A 17 7.18 -11.65 -6.13
N TYR A 18 6.40 -12.70 -6.40
CA TYR A 18 6.95 -14.02 -6.72
C TYR A 18 7.80 -13.99 -7.98
N GLU A 19 7.30 -13.41 -9.07
CA GLU A 19 8.01 -13.30 -10.35
C GLU A 19 9.28 -12.44 -10.24
N GLN A 20 9.26 -11.38 -9.43
CA GLN A 20 10.45 -10.56 -9.14
C GLN A 20 11.50 -11.34 -8.34
N ALA A 21 11.07 -12.19 -7.41
CA ALA A 21 11.94 -13.05 -6.62
C ALA A 21 12.35 -14.36 -7.32
N HIS A 22 11.74 -14.67 -8.46
CA HIS A 22 11.82 -15.98 -9.08
C HIS A 22 13.25 -16.30 -9.55
N ARG A 23 13.73 -17.50 -9.22
CA ARG A 23 15.05 -17.99 -9.63
C ARG A 23 14.93 -19.12 -10.66
N PRO A 24 15.92 -19.29 -11.55
CA PRO A 24 15.97 -20.44 -12.44
C PRO A 24 15.83 -21.75 -11.67
N GLY A 25 14.90 -22.62 -12.11
CA GLY A 25 14.63 -23.89 -11.44
C GLY A 25 13.56 -23.85 -10.35
N TRP A 26 12.90 -22.71 -10.11
CA TRP A 26 11.69 -22.67 -9.28
C TRP A 26 10.43 -23.12 -10.04
N LEU A 27 9.34 -23.32 -9.30
CA LEU A 27 8.02 -23.57 -9.87
C LEU A 27 7.50 -22.34 -10.61
N THR A 28 6.57 -22.53 -11.55
CA THR A 28 5.81 -21.40 -12.09
C THR A 28 4.83 -20.89 -11.01
N TRP A 29 4.43 -19.62 -11.09
CA TRP A 29 3.43 -19.05 -10.17
C TRP A 29 2.18 -19.93 -10.06
N LYS A 30 1.65 -20.41 -11.19
CA LYS A 30 0.44 -21.26 -11.24
C LYS A 30 0.61 -22.57 -10.45
N THR A 31 1.78 -23.18 -10.49
CA THR A 31 2.04 -24.43 -9.76
C THR A 31 2.36 -24.13 -8.29
N PHE A 32 3.11 -23.06 -8.02
CA PHE A 32 3.41 -22.59 -6.67
C PHE A 32 2.14 -22.23 -5.90
N SER A 33 1.25 -21.40 -6.46
CA SER A 33 0.04 -20.94 -5.77
C SER A 33 -0.92 -22.08 -5.43
N LYS A 34 -1.00 -23.11 -6.29
CA LYS A 34 -1.77 -24.32 -6.01
C LYS A 34 -1.19 -25.11 -4.84
N TRP A 35 0.12 -25.34 -4.85
CA TRP A 35 0.81 -26.04 -3.75
C TRP A 35 0.74 -25.23 -2.44
N PHE A 36 0.85 -23.91 -2.50
CA PHE A 36 0.84 -23.07 -1.31
C PHE A 36 -0.53 -23.05 -0.62
N ALA A 37 -1.62 -23.23 -1.38
CA ALA A 37 -2.99 -23.19 -0.88
C ALA A 37 -3.55 -24.56 -0.44
N ASP A 38 -2.94 -25.67 -0.84
CA ASP A 38 -3.44 -27.04 -0.62
C ASP A 38 -2.26 -28.01 -0.51
N PRO A 39 -2.24 -28.96 0.45
CA PRO A 39 -1.16 -29.93 0.60
C PRO A 39 -1.24 -31.13 -0.37
N GLN A 40 -2.41 -31.47 -0.92
CA GLN A 40 -2.59 -32.57 -1.88
C GLN A 40 -1.67 -32.51 -3.13
N PRO A 41 -1.32 -31.34 -3.69
CA PRO A 41 -0.47 -31.24 -4.86
C PRO A 41 0.94 -31.80 -4.67
N LYS A 42 1.51 -31.87 -3.44
CA LYS A 42 2.90 -32.36 -3.31
C LYS A 42 3.00 -33.84 -3.65
N GLU A 43 2.02 -34.65 -3.27
CA GLU A 43 2.02 -36.09 -3.55
C GLU A 43 1.73 -36.36 -5.04
N GLU A 44 0.80 -35.60 -5.62
CA GLU A 44 0.39 -35.67 -7.03
C GLU A 44 1.35 -34.97 -8.01
N MET A 45 2.32 -34.21 -7.51
CA MET A 45 3.29 -33.49 -8.34
C MET A 45 4.18 -34.45 -9.13
N ARG A 46 4.44 -34.09 -10.40
CA ARG A 46 5.42 -34.80 -11.23
C ARG A 46 6.81 -34.73 -10.58
N PRO A 47 7.70 -35.73 -10.77
CA PRO A 47 9.03 -35.76 -10.16
C PRO A 47 9.85 -34.48 -10.41
N THR A 48 9.74 -33.90 -11.61
CA THR A 48 10.41 -32.64 -11.95
C THR A 48 9.86 -31.44 -11.20
N GLN A 49 8.57 -31.42 -10.86
CA GLN A 49 7.95 -30.38 -10.03
C GLN A 49 8.35 -30.54 -8.56
N LYS A 50 8.40 -31.78 -8.06
CA LYS A 50 8.92 -32.09 -6.72
C LYS A 50 10.35 -31.58 -6.55
N LEU A 51 11.25 -31.89 -7.50
CA LEU A 51 12.62 -31.39 -7.47
C LEU A 51 12.71 -29.86 -7.48
N LYS A 52 11.87 -29.18 -8.27
CA LYS A 52 11.82 -27.71 -8.30
C LYS A 52 11.29 -27.12 -7.00
N LEU A 53 10.29 -27.76 -6.40
CA LEU A 53 9.76 -27.40 -5.09
C LEU A 53 10.82 -27.55 -4.02
N ASP A 54 11.52 -28.70 -3.98
CA ASP A 54 12.58 -28.95 -3.01
C ASP A 54 13.72 -27.93 -3.14
N LYS A 55 14.15 -27.60 -4.37
CA LYS A 55 15.12 -26.52 -4.62
C LYS A 55 14.62 -25.16 -4.12
N MET A 56 13.35 -24.86 -4.35
CA MET A 56 12.74 -23.60 -3.89
C MET A 56 12.71 -23.56 -2.36
N LEU A 57 12.28 -24.64 -1.69
CA LEU A 57 12.26 -24.77 -0.23
C LEU A 57 13.67 -24.75 0.38
N GLN A 58 14.67 -25.31 -0.28
CA GLN A 58 16.08 -25.17 0.14
C GLN A 58 16.53 -23.72 0.08
N SER A 59 16.12 -22.98 -0.95
CA SER A 59 16.49 -21.56 -1.09
C SER A 59 15.65 -20.60 -0.23
N ARG A 60 14.48 -21.05 0.24
CA ARG A 60 13.53 -20.31 1.08
C ARG A 60 12.83 -21.27 2.05
N PRO A 61 13.52 -21.70 3.12
CA PRO A 61 12.98 -22.65 4.07
C PRO A 61 11.75 -22.10 4.80
N GLU A 62 11.61 -20.79 4.92
CA GLU A 62 10.43 -20.14 5.54
C GLU A 62 9.12 -20.53 4.85
N LEU A 63 9.13 -20.81 3.54
CA LEU A 63 7.93 -21.18 2.78
C LEU A 63 7.31 -22.49 3.26
N ALA A 64 8.10 -23.43 3.76
CA ALA A 64 7.59 -24.68 4.34
C ALA A 64 6.89 -24.41 5.68
N GLN A 65 7.46 -23.55 6.52
CA GLN A 65 6.87 -23.16 7.80
C GLN A 65 5.55 -22.42 7.60
N LEU A 66 5.50 -21.46 6.66
CA LEU A 66 4.28 -20.73 6.31
C LEU A 66 3.18 -21.65 5.80
N GLN A 67 3.54 -22.62 4.96
CA GLN A 67 2.57 -23.61 4.49
C GLN A 67 2.03 -24.41 5.68
N GLN A 68 2.90 -24.89 6.58
CA GLN A 68 2.44 -25.63 7.77
C GLN A 68 1.52 -24.78 8.65
N GLU A 69 1.85 -23.50 8.86
CA GLU A 69 1.00 -22.57 9.62
C GLU A 69 -0.39 -22.40 8.99
N ILE A 70 -0.47 -22.28 7.66
CA ILE A 70 -1.73 -22.23 6.92
C ILE A 70 -2.50 -23.55 7.07
N LEU A 71 -1.83 -24.70 7.01
CA LEU A 71 -2.44 -26.02 7.12
C LEU A 71 -2.94 -26.35 8.52
N GLN A 72 -2.31 -25.80 9.56
CA GLN A 72 -2.77 -25.94 10.94
C GLN A 72 -4.07 -25.18 11.21
N LYS A 73 -4.48 -24.26 10.33
CA LYS A 73 -5.77 -23.57 10.47
C LYS A 73 -6.90 -24.52 10.10
N GLU A 74 -7.85 -24.65 11.02
CA GLU A 74 -9.08 -25.44 10.80
C GLU A 74 -9.97 -24.90 9.66
N ALA A 75 -9.74 -23.66 9.23
CA ALA A 75 -10.44 -23.03 8.12
C ALA A 75 -9.44 -22.25 7.25
N LEU A 76 -9.39 -22.62 5.96
CA LEU A 76 -8.58 -21.91 4.97
C LEU A 76 -9.28 -20.63 4.54
N TRP A 77 -8.72 -19.49 4.95
CA TRP A 77 -9.16 -18.18 4.52
C TRP A 77 -8.10 -17.56 3.62
N ARG A 78 -8.43 -17.40 2.33
CA ARG A 78 -7.46 -16.94 1.32
C ARG A 78 -6.75 -15.63 1.71
N PRO A 79 -7.42 -14.57 2.17
CA PRO A 79 -6.74 -13.36 2.63
C PRO A 79 -5.70 -13.60 3.72
N TYR A 80 -5.93 -14.54 4.64
CA TYR A 80 -4.95 -14.91 5.65
C TYR A 80 -3.67 -15.45 5.01
N ALA A 81 -3.79 -16.46 4.14
CA ALA A 81 -2.63 -17.01 3.43
C ALA A 81 -1.91 -15.93 2.59
N GLU A 82 -2.68 -15.03 1.97
CA GLU A 82 -2.11 -14.00 1.12
C GLU A 82 -1.28 -12.97 1.91
N TRP A 83 -1.81 -12.49 3.03
CA TRP A 83 -1.12 -11.55 3.91
C TRP A 83 0.02 -12.21 4.68
N LEU A 84 -0.14 -13.45 5.14
CA LEU A 84 0.93 -14.17 5.83
C LEU A 84 2.15 -14.35 4.92
N GLY A 85 1.92 -14.73 3.65
CA GLY A 85 2.98 -14.79 2.65
C GLY A 85 3.63 -13.43 2.37
N LEU A 86 2.85 -12.34 2.40
CA LEU A 86 3.38 -10.98 2.28
C LEU A 86 4.28 -10.63 3.48
N MET A 87 3.85 -10.96 4.71
CA MET A 87 4.59 -10.65 5.94
C MET A 87 5.88 -11.45 6.10
N ALA A 88 5.95 -12.62 5.46
CA ALA A 88 7.15 -13.44 5.45
C ALA A 88 8.10 -13.16 4.28
N SER A 89 7.69 -12.30 3.34
CA SER A 89 8.57 -11.78 2.30
C SER A 89 9.53 -10.73 2.88
N PRO A 90 10.62 -10.36 2.19
CA PRO A 90 11.56 -9.32 2.64
C PRO A 90 10.97 -7.90 2.50
N LEU A 91 9.67 -7.75 2.80
CA LEU A 91 8.93 -6.51 2.71
C LEU A 91 9.27 -5.56 3.86
N PHE A 92 9.42 -6.12 5.07
CA PHE A 92 9.91 -5.39 6.24
C PHE A 92 11.34 -5.81 6.56
N ASN A 93 12.14 -4.84 6.99
CA ASN A 93 13.50 -5.04 7.47
C ASN A 93 13.50 -5.42 8.94
N SER A 94 12.62 -4.83 9.74
CA SER A 94 12.46 -5.14 11.17
C SER A 94 11.46 -6.29 11.38
N PRO A 95 11.81 -7.34 12.15
CA PRO A 95 10.87 -8.41 12.50
C PRO A 95 9.67 -7.90 13.30
N ARG A 96 9.85 -6.81 14.07
CA ARG A 96 8.76 -6.19 14.85
C ARG A 96 7.59 -5.72 13.97
N CYS A 97 7.87 -5.28 12.75
CA CYS A 97 6.85 -4.90 11.78
C CYS A 97 6.04 -6.12 11.33
N GLY A 98 6.73 -7.21 11.00
CA GLY A 98 6.10 -8.48 10.64
C GLY A 98 5.25 -9.03 11.78
N ASP A 99 5.77 -9.03 13.00
CA ASP A 99 5.07 -9.54 14.19
C ASP A 99 3.81 -8.73 14.49
N TYR A 100 3.88 -7.38 14.39
CA TYR A 100 2.71 -6.51 14.59
C TYR A 100 1.58 -6.86 13.62
N TRP A 101 1.88 -7.00 12.32
CA TRP A 101 0.85 -7.30 11.33
C TRP A 101 0.37 -8.74 11.38
N LYS A 102 1.23 -9.70 11.76
CA LYS A 102 0.83 -11.09 12.02
C LYS A 102 -0.15 -11.19 13.19
N ASP A 103 0.06 -10.46 14.29
CA ASP A 103 -0.90 -10.39 15.42
C ASP A 103 -2.30 -9.93 14.96
N LYS A 104 -2.36 -8.90 14.10
CA LYS A 104 -3.63 -8.42 13.53
C LYS A 104 -4.26 -9.44 12.59
N LEU A 105 -3.44 -10.10 11.78
CA LEU A 105 -3.90 -11.10 10.84
C LEU A 105 -4.48 -12.34 11.56
N GLU A 106 -3.87 -12.77 12.66
CA GLU A 106 -4.40 -13.82 13.54
C GLU A 106 -5.72 -13.43 14.17
N THR A 107 -5.81 -12.20 14.68
CA THR A 107 -7.06 -11.66 15.25
C THR A 107 -8.17 -11.63 14.20
N GLU A 108 -7.86 -11.25 12.95
CA GLU A 108 -8.83 -11.17 11.86
C GLU A 108 -9.26 -12.57 11.41
N TRP A 109 -8.34 -13.53 11.32
CA TRP A 109 -8.68 -14.92 11.04
C TRP A 109 -9.61 -15.49 12.10
N HIS A 110 -9.33 -15.26 13.39
CA HIS A 110 -10.22 -15.71 14.46
C HIS A 110 -11.60 -15.06 14.34
N LEU A 111 -11.67 -13.76 14.08
CA LEU A 111 -12.94 -13.06 13.86
C LEU A 111 -13.71 -13.65 12.65
N ALA A 112 -13.07 -13.74 11.50
CA ALA A 112 -13.68 -14.14 10.23
C ALA A 112 -14.06 -15.63 10.19
N CYS A 113 -13.25 -16.51 10.78
CA CYS A 113 -13.40 -17.96 10.66
C CYS A 113 -13.97 -18.65 11.90
N LYS A 114 -13.99 -17.99 13.07
CA LYS A 114 -14.53 -18.56 14.31
C LYS A 114 -15.74 -17.78 14.82
N LEU A 115 -15.57 -16.49 15.08
CA LEU A 115 -16.60 -15.69 15.75
C LEU A 115 -17.78 -15.36 14.83
N LEU A 116 -17.53 -14.83 13.64
CA LEU A 116 -18.60 -14.43 12.71
C LEU A 116 -19.44 -15.63 12.23
N PRO A 117 -18.87 -16.80 11.87
CA PRO A 117 -19.68 -17.95 11.50
C PRO A 117 -20.55 -18.50 12.64
N GLY A 118 -20.08 -18.39 13.89
CA GLY A 118 -20.83 -18.83 15.08
C GLY A 118 -21.93 -17.87 15.53
N ALA A 119 -21.97 -16.64 15.00
CA ALA A 119 -22.92 -15.62 15.42
C ALA A 119 -24.32 -15.83 14.80
N SER A 120 -25.34 -15.75 15.64
CA SER A 120 -26.75 -15.91 15.26
C SER A 120 -27.29 -14.65 14.58
N GLY A 121 -27.24 -14.63 13.25
CA GLY A 121 -27.84 -13.54 12.44
C GLY A 121 -26.89 -12.38 12.15
N VAL A 122 -27.36 -11.43 11.34
CA VAL A 122 -26.59 -10.26 10.89
C VAL A 122 -26.31 -9.30 12.04
N ALA A 123 -27.29 -9.05 12.89
CA ALA A 123 -27.14 -8.10 14.00
C ALA A 123 -26.04 -8.54 14.98
N ALA A 124 -26.00 -9.84 15.31
CA ALA A 124 -24.95 -10.41 16.15
C ALA A 124 -23.56 -10.31 15.49
N LYS A 125 -23.46 -10.58 14.18
CA LYS A 125 -22.22 -10.41 13.42
C LYS A 125 -21.74 -8.96 13.42
N LEU A 126 -22.64 -8.01 13.23
CA LEU A 126 -22.34 -6.58 13.24
C LEU A 126 -21.90 -6.10 14.62
N ALA A 127 -22.52 -6.62 15.69
CA ALA A 127 -22.08 -6.35 17.07
C ALA A 127 -20.65 -6.86 17.32
N LEU A 128 -20.35 -8.09 16.90
CA LEU A 128 -19.00 -8.65 16.97
C LEU A 128 -17.98 -7.82 16.18
N LEU A 129 -18.35 -7.33 14.99
CA LEU A 129 -17.48 -6.44 14.21
C LEU A 129 -17.23 -5.13 14.98
N ALA A 130 -18.28 -4.48 15.49
CA ALA A 130 -18.18 -3.21 16.21
C ALA A 130 -17.34 -3.32 17.49
N ASP A 131 -17.45 -4.43 18.21
CA ASP A 131 -16.72 -4.70 19.45
C ASP A 131 -15.36 -5.35 19.22
N SER A 132 -14.99 -5.69 17.97
CA SER A 132 -13.69 -6.30 17.70
C SER A 132 -12.55 -5.35 18.04
N LYS A 133 -11.43 -5.94 18.49
CA LYS A 133 -10.17 -5.23 18.71
C LYS A 133 -9.64 -4.60 17.40
N LEU A 134 -9.95 -5.19 16.25
CA LEU A 134 -9.50 -4.69 14.95
C LEU A 134 -10.21 -3.40 14.52
N THR A 135 -11.48 -3.24 14.89
CA THR A 135 -12.20 -1.97 14.68
C THR A 135 -11.56 -0.83 15.49
N GLU A 136 -11.01 -1.14 16.66
CA GLU A 136 -10.29 -0.18 17.50
C GLU A 136 -8.86 0.07 17.01
N ASP A 137 -8.12 -0.99 16.68
CA ASP A 137 -6.71 -0.92 16.30
C ASP A 137 -6.49 -0.40 14.86
N LEU A 138 -7.33 -0.84 13.92
CA LEU A 138 -7.16 -0.60 12.48
C LEU A 138 -8.27 0.23 11.85
N GLY A 139 -9.47 0.22 12.44
CA GLY A 139 -10.57 1.06 11.99
C GLY A 139 -10.35 2.56 12.20
N LEU A 140 -11.29 3.36 11.73
CA LEU A 140 -11.36 4.76 12.08
C LEU A 140 -11.92 4.97 13.49
N PRO A 141 -11.53 6.04 14.20
CA PRO A 141 -12.05 6.32 15.54
C PRO A 141 -13.58 6.35 15.63
N GLY A 142 -14.25 6.82 14.57
CA GLY A 142 -15.71 6.88 14.49
C GLY A 142 -16.39 5.55 14.12
N SER A 143 -15.67 4.49 13.78
CA SER A 143 -16.25 3.26 13.24
C SER A 143 -17.06 2.48 14.27
N ARG A 144 -16.51 2.21 15.46
CA ARG A 144 -17.26 1.57 16.56
C ARG A 144 -18.57 2.31 16.90
N PRO A 145 -18.57 3.63 17.18
CA PRO A 145 -19.82 4.33 17.49
C PRO A 145 -20.80 4.36 16.31
N ARG A 146 -20.35 4.50 15.05
CA ARG A 146 -21.23 4.42 13.88
C ARG A 146 -21.93 3.07 13.75
N LEU A 147 -21.19 1.96 13.90
CA LEU A 147 -21.77 0.62 13.82
C LEU A 147 -22.74 0.34 14.98
N LYS A 148 -22.43 0.82 16.19
CA LYS A 148 -23.34 0.70 17.34
C LYS A 148 -24.61 1.54 17.18
N ALA A 149 -24.50 2.75 16.63
CA ALA A 149 -25.65 3.58 16.32
C ALA A 149 -26.56 2.93 15.27
N LEU A 150 -25.99 2.30 14.24
CA LEU A 150 -26.74 1.53 13.25
C LEU A 150 -27.46 0.32 13.86
N LEU A 151 -26.81 -0.43 14.75
CA LEU A 151 -27.45 -1.53 15.49
C LEU A 151 -28.63 -1.07 16.35
N ALA A 152 -28.57 0.17 16.86
CA ALA A 152 -29.66 0.75 17.64
C ALA A 152 -30.81 1.31 16.78
N SER A 153 -30.55 1.62 15.50
CA SER A 153 -31.54 2.29 14.64
C SER A 153 -32.53 1.34 13.97
N THR A 154 -32.17 0.08 13.75
CA THR A 154 -33.06 -0.91 13.12
C THR A 154 -32.78 -2.33 13.61
N ARG A 155 -33.84 -3.15 13.64
CA ARG A 155 -33.75 -4.61 13.88
C ARG A 155 -33.85 -5.44 12.60
N ASP A 156 -34.09 -4.79 11.46
CA ASP A 156 -34.15 -5.45 10.16
C ASP A 156 -32.72 -5.78 9.69
N GLU A 157 -32.42 -7.08 9.61
CA GLU A 157 -31.12 -7.59 9.19
C GLU A 157 -30.72 -7.19 7.76
N GLN A 158 -31.69 -7.12 6.85
CA GLN A 158 -31.41 -6.75 5.47
C GLN A 158 -31.13 -5.24 5.36
N ALA A 159 -31.84 -4.44 6.16
CA ALA A 159 -31.57 -3.01 6.27
C ALA A 159 -30.16 -2.75 6.85
N LEU A 160 -29.70 -3.54 7.83
CA LEU A 160 -28.37 -3.35 8.44
C LEU A 160 -27.22 -3.49 7.42
N THR A 161 -27.25 -4.53 6.58
CA THR A 161 -26.15 -4.76 5.61
C THR A 161 -26.20 -3.87 4.37
N SER A 162 -27.38 -3.33 4.04
CA SER A 162 -27.55 -2.40 2.91
C SER A 162 -27.46 -0.93 3.32
N HIS A 163 -27.39 -0.63 4.62
CA HIS A 163 -27.31 0.73 5.13
C HIS A 163 -26.01 1.43 4.70
N ALA A 164 -26.12 2.72 4.36
CA ALA A 164 -24.98 3.53 3.95
C ALA A 164 -23.88 3.56 5.03
N ASP A 165 -24.25 3.76 6.30
CA ASP A 165 -23.28 3.78 7.40
C ASP A 165 -22.46 2.49 7.53
N PHE A 166 -23.07 1.33 7.30
CA PHE A 166 -22.34 0.06 7.30
C PHE A 166 -21.33 0.03 6.15
N MET A 167 -21.81 0.27 4.92
CA MET A 167 -20.99 0.20 3.71
C MET A 167 -19.85 1.22 3.73
N GLN A 168 -20.15 2.46 4.09
CA GLN A 168 -19.17 3.55 4.19
C GLN A 168 -18.14 3.28 5.29
N THR A 169 -18.57 2.80 6.46
CA THR A 169 -17.65 2.45 7.55
C THR A 169 -16.70 1.33 7.14
N ARG A 170 -17.22 0.24 6.55
CA ARG A 170 -16.39 -0.89 6.12
C ARG A 170 -15.39 -0.52 5.03
N LEU A 171 -15.81 0.32 4.08
CA LEU A 171 -14.91 0.81 3.04
C LEU A 171 -13.83 1.72 3.63
N ALA A 172 -14.21 2.66 4.50
CA ALA A 172 -13.29 3.59 5.13
C ALA A 172 -12.25 2.85 6.00
N ASP A 173 -12.67 1.88 6.80
CA ASP A 173 -11.77 1.05 7.63
C ASP A 173 -10.79 0.25 6.78
N SER A 174 -11.26 -0.27 5.63
CA SER A 174 -10.42 -1.05 4.71
C SER A 174 -9.33 -0.19 4.07
N VAL A 175 -9.68 1.03 3.61
CA VAL A 175 -8.69 1.97 3.07
C VAL A 175 -7.77 2.52 4.16
N ALA A 176 -8.29 2.79 5.36
CA ALA A 176 -7.47 3.19 6.49
C ALA A 176 -6.44 2.12 6.85
N THR A 177 -6.83 0.84 6.87
CA THR A 177 -5.91 -0.29 7.12
C THR A 177 -4.76 -0.31 6.11
N LEU A 178 -5.03 -0.02 4.84
CA LEU A 178 -4.00 0.06 3.80
C LEU A 178 -3.05 1.24 4.00
N LEU A 179 -3.56 2.41 4.39
CA LEU A 179 -2.74 3.57 4.72
C LEU A 179 -1.89 3.34 5.97
N ARG A 180 -2.47 2.69 6.98
CA ARG A 180 -1.74 2.21 8.17
C ARG A 180 -0.59 1.28 7.76
N PHE A 181 -0.87 0.31 6.88
CA PHE A 181 0.17 -0.59 6.35
C PHE A 181 1.29 0.15 5.61
N ALA A 182 0.94 1.12 4.76
CA ALA A 182 1.93 1.97 4.09
C ALA A 182 2.75 2.82 5.08
N ALA A 183 2.14 3.28 6.18
CA ALA A 183 2.85 4.00 7.23
C ALA A 183 3.91 3.13 7.90
N TRP A 184 3.60 1.86 8.19
CA TRP A 184 4.57 0.89 8.71
C TRP A 184 5.73 0.63 7.74
N LEU A 185 5.46 0.45 6.45
CA LEU A 185 6.51 0.28 5.43
C LEU A 185 7.45 1.49 5.40
N THR A 186 6.86 2.69 5.49
CA THR A 186 7.62 3.94 5.50
C THR A 186 8.45 4.06 6.77
N ALA A 187 7.88 3.76 7.93
CA ALA A 187 8.57 3.83 9.22
C ALA A 187 9.74 2.85 9.27
N ASP A 188 9.54 1.62 8.82
CA ASP A 188 10.58 0.58 8.74
C ASP A 188 11.75 1.00 7.84
N ALA A 189 11.45 1.53 6.64
CA ALA A 189 12.47 2.05 5.73
C ALA A 189 13.23 3.26 6.31
N VAL A 190 12.54 4.14 7.04
CA VAL A 190 13.15 5.30 7.72
C VAL A 190 14.08 4.85 8.85
N VAL A 191 13.65 3.89 9.65
CA VAL A 191 14.47 3.34 10.75
C VAL A 191 15.70 2.63 10.21
N LEU A 192 15.59 1.88 9.11
CA LEU A 192 16.75 1.29 8.43
C LEU A 192 17.79 2.34 8.02
N ASN A 193 17.34 3.54 7.63
CA ASN A 193 18.18 4.64 7.17
C ASN A 193 18.28 5.78 8.20
N TRP A 194 18.07 5.46 9.49
CA TRP A 194 17.87 6.47 10.53
C TRP A 194 19.01 7.48 10.62
N ASP A 195 20.26 7.00 10.61
CA ASP A 195 21.44 7.86 10.72
C ASP A 195 21.57 8.81 9.53
N LEU A 196 21.25 8.35 8.31
CA LEU A 196 21.24 9.21 7.12
C LEU A 196 20.14 10.27 7.20
N MET A 197 18.99 9.92 7.78
CA MET A 197 17.88 10.84 7.98
C MET A 197 18.15 11.88 9.06
N GLN A 198 18.94 11.56 10.09
CA GLN A 198 19.31 12.52 11.13
C GLN A 198 20.12 13.72 10.61
N HIS A 199 20.94 13.52 9.58
CA HIS A 199 21.83 14.57 9.05
C HIS A 199 21.11 15.58 8.13
N ASN A 200 19.96 15.23 7.56
CA ASN A 200 19.29 16.01 6.50
C ASN A 200 18.14 16.92 7.00
N ALA A 201 18.16 17.34 8.28
CA ALA A 201 17.13 18.20 8.89
C ALA A 201 15.69 17.65 8.85
N THR A 202 15.52 16.36 8.56
CA THR A 202 14.21 15.67 8.46
C THR A 202 13.75 15.02 9.77
N ARG A 203 14.40 15.38 10.90
CA ARG A 203 14.24 14.76 12.23
C ARG A 203 12.79 14.64 12.72
N ASN A 204 11.91 15.56 12.31
CA ASN A 204 10.48 15.57 12.68
C ASN A 204 9.54 15.41 11.47
N SER A 205 10.07 15.11 10.29
CA SER A 205 9.24 14.99 9.09
C SER A 205 8.59 13.62 9.03
N GLN A 206 7.31 13.57 8.71
CA GLN A 206 6.61 12.33 8.39
C GLN A 206 6.65 12.19 6.87
N PRO A 207 7.47 11.26 6.33
CA PRO A 207 7.56 11.11 4.89
C PRO A 207 6.18 10.81 4.31
N LEU A 208 5.95 11.24 3.08
CA LEU A 208 4.70 11.04 2.33
C LEU A 208 3.44 11.73 2.90
N GLU A 209 3.42 12.21 4.15
CA GLU A 209 2.26 12.91 4.74
C GLU A 209 1.82 14.11 3.89
N ARG A 210 2.78 14.89 3.39
CA ARG A 210 2.53 16.03 2.50
C ARG A 210 1.84 15.64 1.18
N TRP A 211 1.85 14.36 0.82
CA TRP A 211 1.25 13.78 -0.40
C TRP A 211 -0.08 13.08 -0.12
N LEU A 212 -0.67 13.29 1.05
CA LEU A 212 -2.02 12.86 1.34
C LEU A 212 -3.04 13.90 0.84
N PRO A 213 -4.18 13.47 0.28
CA PRO A 213 -5.30 14.34 0.01
C PRO A 213 -5.77 15.02 1.29
N ARG A 214 -5.96 16.34 1.24
CA ARG A 214 -6.44 17.16 2.35
C ARG A 214 -7.59 18.03 1.87
N LEU A 215 -8.62 18.16 2.70
CA LEU A 215 -9.65 19.19 2.51
C LEU A 215 -9.04 20.53 2.86
N THR A 216 -9.07 21.46 1.90
CA THR A 216 -8.59 22.83 2.10
C THR A 216 -9.76 23.76 2.39
N PRO A 217 -9.84 24.36 3.59
CA PRO A 217 -10.75 25.48 3.84
C PRO A 217 -10.31 26.69 3.01
N PRO A 218 -11.22 27.58 2.55
CA PRO A 218 -12.65 27.65 2.84
C PRO A 218 -13.57 27.01 1.79
N GLN A 219 -13.03 26.60 0.63
CA GLN A 219 -13.84 26.14 -0.51
C GLN A 219 -14.26 24.66 -0.42
N SER A 220 -13.76 23.92 0.58
CA SER A 220 -13.95 22.46 0.71
C SER A 220 -13.42 21.68 -0.50
N ASP A 221 -12.44 22.24 -1.20
CA ASP A 221 -11.76 21.58 -2.30
C ASP A 221 -10.65 20.68 -1.76
N TRP A 222 -10.47 19.55 -2.43
CA TRP A 222 -9.38 18.64 -2.15
C TRP A 222 -8.07 19.17 -2.72
N SER A 223 -6.99 19.03 -1.97
CA SER A 223 -5.64 19.25 -2.48
C SER A 223 -5.35 18.36 -3.70
N ASN A 224 -4.30 18.69 -4.45
CA ASN A 224 -3.83 17.88 -5.56
C ASN A 224 -2.46 17.27 -5.26
N PRO A 225 -2.40 16.15 -4.49
CA PRO A 225 -1.12 15.56 -4.07
C PRO A 225 -0.15 15.27 -5.21
N LEU A 226 -0.66 14.86 -6.38
CA LEU A 226 0.17 14.57 -7.53
C LEU A 226 0.77 15.86 -8.13
N GLY A 227 -0.02 16.95 -8.17
CA GLY A 227 0.48 18.27 -8.54
C GLY A 227 1.57 18.74 -7.59
N ASP A 228 1.30 18.70 -6.29
CA ASP A 228 2.24 19.12 -5.25
C ASP A 228 3.54 18.28 -5.31
N CYS A 229 3.44 16.99 -5.63
CA CYS A 229 4.58 16.09 -5.81
C CYS A 229 5.43 16.45 -7.04
N LEU A 230 4.79 16.77 -8.17
CA LEU A 230 5.49 17.19 -9.38
C LEU A 230 6.15 18.56 -9.22
N GLU A 231 5.53 19.48 -8.49
CA GLU A 231 6.16 20.76 -8.15
C GLU A 231 7.39 20.58 -7.27
N HIS A 232 7.36 19.61 -6.35
CA HIS A 232 8.54 19.26 -5.58
C HIS A 232 9.65 18.67 -6.42
N PHE A 233 9.32 17.81 -7.39
CA PHE A 233 10.32 17.29 -8.33
C PHE A 233 10.93 18.40 -9.18
N ALA A 234 10.12 19.36 -9.61
CA ALA A 234 10.61 20.55 -10.30
C ALA A 234 11.61 21.31 -9.41
N LYS A 235 11.26 21.57 -8.15
CA LYS A 235 12.16 22.24 -7.19
C LYS A 235 13.46 21.47 -6.95
N LEU A 236 13.38 20.16 -6.75
CA LEU A 236 14.57 19.29 -6.57
C LEU A 236 15.50 19.34 -7.78
N ALA A 237 14.94 19.35 -8.98
CA ALA A 237 15.70 19.41 -10.23
C ALA A 237 16.13 20.85 -10.63
N GLY A 238 15.84 21.86 -9.81
CA GLY A 238 16.12 23.27 -10.13
C GLY A 238 15.29 23.83 -11.29
N CYS A 239 14.14 23.23 -11.59
CA CYS A 239 13.19 23.70 -12.59
C CYS A 239 12.27 24.77 -11.99
N SER A 240 11.92 25.78 -12.80
CA SER A 240 11.03 26.88 -12.37
C SER A 240 9.57 26.47 -12.18
N ASN A 241 9.10 25.46 -12.91
CA ASN A 241 7.74 24.94 -12.85
C ASN A 241 7.66 23.51 -13.46
N THR A 242 6.45 22.96 -13.50
CA THR A 242 6.19 21.62 -14.07
C THR A 242 6.36 21.55 -15.60
N ALA A 243 6.28 22.67 -16.33
CA ALA A 243 6.56 22.69 -17.76
C ALA A 243 8.07 22.53 -18.05
N ALA A 244 8.90 23.23 -17.27
CA ALA A 244 10.36 23.06 -17.31
C ALA A 244 10.78 21.64 -16.86
N LEU A 245 10.05 21.03 -15.93
CA LEU A 245 10.23 19.61 -15.59
C LEU A 245 9.93 18.68 -16.79
N GLY A 246 8.91 19.01 -17.59
CA GLY A 246 8.61 18.30 -18.84
C GLY A 246 9.74 18.41 -19.88
N GLU A 247 10.37 19.58 -19.98
CA GLU A 247 11.56 19.78 -20.84
C GLU A 247 12.75 18.94 -20.38
N LEU A 248 13.02 18.93 -19.07
CA LEU A 248 14.06 18.09 -18.48
C LEU A 248 13.83 16.62 -18.80
N TRP A 249 12.59 16.15 -18.61
CA TRP A 249 12.25 14.75 -18.90
C TRP A 249 12.43 14.40 -20.38
N ALA A 250 12.00 15.27 -21.29
CA ALA A 250 12.21 15.06 -22.73
C ALA A 250 13.70 15.04 -23.10
N GLN A 251 14.53 15.86 -22.45
CA GLN A 251 15.98 15.85 -22.63
C GLN A 251 16.62 14.54 -22.17
N HIS A 252 16.20 14.04 -21.00
CA HIS A 252 16.66 12.75 -20.48
C HIS A 252 16.35 11.60 -21.44
N GLU A 253 15.12 11.53 -21.94
CA GLU A 253 14.75 10.51 -22.92
C GLU A 253 15.53 10.62 -24.23
N TYR A 254 15.85 11.85 -24.68
CA TYR A 254 16.69 12.07 -25.85
C TYR A 254 18.11 11.52 -25.66
N HIS A 255 18.72 11.74 -24.49
CA HIS A 255 20.02 11.14 -24.17
C HIS A 255 19.98 9.60 -24.08
N GLN A 256 18.81 9.01 -23.85
CA GLN A 256 18.59 7.56 -23.94
C GLN A 256 18.24 7.07 -25.36
N GLY A 257 18.40 7.91 -26.38
CA GLY A 257 18.19 7.55 -27.80
C GLY A 257 16.73 7.63 -28.28
N LYS A 258 15.84 8.25 -27.51
CA LYS A 258 14.43 8.48 -27.93
C LYS A 258 14.28 9.84 -28.62
N VAL A 259 13.11 10.08 -29.22
CA VAL A 259 12.77 11.39 -29.80
C VAL A 259 12.59 12.43 -28.69
N ARG A 260 13.22 13.61 -28.85
CA ARG A 260 13.06 14.74 -27.94
C ARG A 260 11.70 15.42 -28.11
N ASP A 261 10.67 14.88 -27.47
CA ASP A 261 9.30 15.42 -27.55
C ASP A 261 8.89 16.17 -26.28
N ILE A 262 9.32 17.44 -26.20
CA ILE A 262 9.02 18.36 -25.08
C ILE A 262 7.51 18.54 -24.90
N THR A 263 6.80 18.84 -25.99
CA THR A 263 5.37 19.14 -25.97
C THR A 263 4.55 17.97 -25.43
N SER A 264 4.92 16.74 -25.81
CA SER A 264 4.29 15.52 -25.30
C SER A 264 4.52 15.36 -23.79
N LYS A 265 5.76 15.55 -23.29
CA LYS A 265 6.03 15.43 -21.84
C LYS A 265 5.32 16.50 -21.02
N GLN A 266 5.32 17.75 -21.47
CA GLN A 266 4.58 18.83 -20.80
C GLN A 266 3.06 18.56 -20.80
N ARG A 267 2.50 18.04 -21.91
CA ARG A 267 1.09 17.62 -21.96
C ARG A 267 0.82 16.49 -20.99
N LEU A 268 1.67 15.47 -20.95
CA LEU A 268 1.52 14.31 -20.08
C LEU A 268 1.53 14.70 -18.60
N LEU A 269 2.42 15.61 -18.19
CA LEU A 269 2.42 16.14 -16.82
C LEU A 269 1.12 16.91 -16.50
N ARG A 270 0.60 17.73 -17.42
CA ARG A 270 -0.70 18.41 -17.23
C ARG A 270 -1.87 17.42 -17.14
N ASP A 271 -1.86 16.39 -17.97
CA ASP A 271 -2.85 15.31 -17.96
C ASP A 271 -2.80 14.54 -16.62
N TRP A 272 -1.60 14.29 -16.09
CA TRP A 272 -1.43 13.69 -14.77
C TRP A 272 -1.97 14.60 -13.67
N ILE A 273 -1.63 15.89 -13.67
CA ILE A 273 -2.08 16.88 -12.67
C ILE A 273 -3.61 16.98 -12.65
N SER A 274 -4.24 17.11 -13.81
CA SER A 274 -5.72 17.16 -13.92
C SER A 274 -6.39 15.83 -13.54
N GLY A 275 -5.71 14.71 -13.80
CA GLY A 275 -6.23 13.37 -13.55
C GLY A 275 -7.38 12.98 -14.50
N GLY A 276 -7.48 13.62 -15.66
CA GLY A 276 -8.54 13.38 -16.65
C GLY A 276 -8.21 12.31 -17.69
N LYS A 277 -6.92 11.93 -17.87
CA LYS A 277 -6.48 11.02 -18.94
C LYS A 277 -5.63 9.84 -18.46
N GLY A 278 -6.18 9.09 -17.50
CA GLY A 278 -5.57 7.85 -17.02
C GLY A 278 -4.41 8.05 -16.04
N ARG A 279 -3.90 6.93 -15.52
CA ARG A 279 -2.85 6.90 -14.49
C ARG A 279 -1.46 6.90 -15.12
N PRO A 280 -0.44 7.48 -14.46
CA PRO A 280 0.97 7.34 -14.84
C PRO A 280 1.37 5.86 -14.94
N THR A 281 2.04 5.47 -16.02
CA THR A 281 2.58 4.11 -16.15
C THR A 281 3.88 3.97 -15.35
N LEU A 282 4.18 2.75 -14.86
CA LEU A 282 5.42 2.47 -14.12
C LEU A 282 6.68 2.91 -14.89
N ALA A 283 6.70 2.72 -16.21
CA ALA A 283 7.81 3.10 -17.07
C ALA A 283 7.97 4.63 -17.15
N SER A 284 6.87 5.37 -17.31
CA SER A 284 6.90 6.83 -17.35
C SER A 284 7.30 7.43 -16.01
N VAL A 285 6.78 6.89 -14.90
CA VAL A 285 7.16 7.31 -13.55
C VAL A 285 8.65 7.09 -13.30
N ARG A 286 9.17 5.90 -13.67
CA ARG A 286 10.60 5.60 -13.56
C ARG A 286 11.46 6.56 -14.38
N SER A 287 11.11 6.79 -15.65
CA SER A 287 11.86 7.67 -16.54
C SER A 287 11.88 9.12 -16.05
N LEU A 288 10.76 9.63 -15.51
CA LEU A 288 10.71 10.94 -14.89
C LEU A 288 11.59 11.02 -13.62
N ALA A 289 11.50 10.01 -12.74
CA ALA A 289 12.30 9.95 -11.53
C ALA A 289 13.81 9.88 -11.82
N GLU A 290 14.23 9.13 -12.83
CA GLU A 290 15.61 9.10 -13.34
C GLU A 290 16.07 10.50 -13.78
N ALA A 291 15.28 11.19 -14.59
CA ALA A 291 15.59 12.54 -15.06
C ALA A 291 15.77 13.54 -13.89
N VAL A 292 14.90 13.45 -12.88
CA VAL A 292 14.94 14.29 -11.69
C VAL A 292 16.17 13.98 -10.83
N ALA A 293 16.42 12.70 -10.52
CA ALA A 293 17.55 12.30 -9.67
C ALA A 293 18.90 12.68 -10.31
N ILE A 294 19.09 12.40 -11.60
CA ILE A 294 20.32 12.76 -12.33
C ILE A 294 20.54 14.27 -12.29
N ARG A 295 19.47 15.05 -12.50
CA ARG A 295 19.57 16.51 -12.46
C ARG A 295 19.86 17.04 -11.05
N ALA A 296 19.19 16.51 -10.04
CA ALA A 296 19.40 16.90 -8.64
C ALA A 296 20.84 16.58 -8.19
N ALA A 297 21.36 15.40 -8.52
CA ALA A 297 22.74 15.01 -8.24
C ALA A 297 23.76 15.92 -8.94
N ALA A 298 23.52 16.26 -10.21
CA ALA A 298 24.36 17.21 -10.94
C ALA A 298 24.38 18.61 -10.30
N LEU A 299 23.24 19.09 -9.79
CA LEU A 299 23.16 20.36 -9.05
C LEU A 299 23.93 20.32 -7.72
N GLN A 300 24.12 19.13 -7.14
CA GLN A 300 24.94 18.89 -5.97
C GLN A 300 26.42 18.61 -6.30
N GLY A 301 26.81 18.69 -7.58
CA GLY A 301 28.20 18.48 -8.03
C GLY A 301 28.59 17.02 -8.21
N VAL A 302 27.65 16.08 -8.25
CA VAL A 302 27.91 14.65 -8.49
C VAL A 302 27.83 14.37 -9.99
N ALA A 303 28.99 14.15 -10.62
CA ALA A 303 29.11 14.01 -12.09
C ALA A 303 28.63 12.64 -12.62
N ASP A 304 28.89 11.56 -11.89
CA ASP A 304 28.62 10.18 -12.33
C ASP A 304 27.54 9.50 -11.47
N TYR A 305 26.36 10.11 -11.43
CA TYR A 305 25.24 9.57 -10.65
C TYR A 305 24.64 8.32 -11.30
N GLN A 306 24.91 7.15 -10.70
CA GLN A 306 24.27 5.87 -11.06
C GLN A 306 23.25 5.39 -10.02
N GLY A 307 22.93 6.22 -9.02
CA GLY A 307 22.23 5.79 -7.81
C GLY A 307 20.79 5.33 -8.05
N GLY A 308 20.45 4.13 -7.56
CA GLY A 308 19.10 3.55 -7.67
C GLY A 308 18.14 3.93 -6.54
N SER A 309 18.64 4.12 -5.31
CA SER A 309 17.79 4.33 -4.13
C SER A 309 17.01 5.65 -4.17
N GLU A 310 17.61 6.74 -4.64
CA GLU A 310 16.92 8.03 -4.81
C GLU A 310 15.86 7.96 -5.90
N ILE A 311 16.18 7.29 -7.02
CA ILE A 311 15.23 7.07 -8.11
C ILE A 311 14.03 6.28 -7.58
N ASP A 312 14.28 5.21 -6.83
CA ASP A 312 13.20 4.42 -6.23
C ASP A 312 12.40 5.23 -5.21
N ALA A 313 13.04 6.06 -4.38
CA ALA A 313 12.34 6.96 -3.46
C ALA A 313 11.41 7.94 -4.21
N LEU A 314 11.90 8.61 -5.24
CA LEU A 314 11.09 9.51 -6.08
C LEU A 314 9.94 8.76 -6.76
N ARG A 315 10.20 7.56 -7.30
CA ARG A 315 9.13 6.73 -7.90
C ARG A 315 8.04 6.40 -6.88
N GLN A 316 8.43 5.99 -5.67
CA GLN A 316 7.48 5.65 -4.61
C GLN A 316 6.70 6.89 -4.14
N MET A 317 7.34 8.06 -4.04
CA MET A 317 6.63 9.31 -3.73
C MET A 317 5.55 9.63 -4.76
N LEU A 318 5.87 9.56 -6.05
CA LEU A 318 4.92 9.86 -7.12
C LEU A 318 3.79 8.82 -7.18
N HIS A 319 4.12 7.53 -7.02
CA HIS A 319 3.12 6.46 -6.96
C HIS A 319 2.20 6.58 -5.75
N PHE A 320 2.74 6.95 -4.59
CA PHE A 320 1.94 7.19 -3.40
C PHE A 320 0.98 8.37 -3.62
N ALA A 321 1.49 9.53 -4.05
CA ALA A 321 0.69 10.73 -4.31
C ALA A 321 -0.43 10.48 -5.33
N GLU A 322 -0.13 9.70 -6.37
CA GLU A 322 -1.10 9.34 -7.38
C GLU A 322 -2.15 8.34 -6.88
N THR A 323 -1.72 7.33 -6.13
CA THR A 323 -2.61 6.29 -5.59
C THR A 323 -3.55 6.87 -4.54
N THR A 324 -3.07 7.73 -3.64
CA THR A 324 -3.90 8.38 -2.62
C THR A 324 -4.91 9.34 -3.24
N ARG A 325 -4.52 10.08 -4.29
CA ARG A 325 -5.46 10.88 -5.08
C ARG A 325 -6.51 10.02 -5.79
N PHE A 326 -6.12 8.89 -6.38
CA PHE A 326 -7.06 7.96 -7.01
C PHE A 326 -8.06 7.41 -5.98
N LEU A 327 -7.56 6.91 -4.84
CA LEU A 327 -8.39 6.42 -3.74
C LEU A 327 -9.37 7.50 -3.25
N GLN A 328 -8.92 8.74 -3.11
CA GLN A 328 -9.78 9.86 -2.73
C GLN A 328 -10.95 10.05 -3.70
N LYS A 329 -10.68 10.08 -5.01
CA LYS A 329 -11.74 10.21 -6.03
C LYS A 329 -12.68 9.00 -6.03
N GLU A 330 -12.16 7.79 -5.83
CA GLU A 330 -12.98 6.58 -5.75
C GLU A 330 -13.88 6.58 -4.50
N LEU A 331 -13.38 7.01 -3.35
CA LEU A 331 -14.18 7.14 -2.13
C LEU A 331 -15.30 8.16 -2.31
N GLN A 332 -15.04 9.30 -2.97
CA GLN A 332 -16.09 10.25 -3.34
C GLN A 332 -17.11 9.65 -4.29
N ARG A 333 -16.66 8.94 -5.33
CA ARG A 333 -17.53 8.26 -6.31
C ARG A 333 -18.42 7.21 -5.65
N LEU A 334 -17.92 6.55 -4.61
CA LEU A 334 -18.66 5.58 -3.78
C LEU A 334 -19.54 6.25 -2.71
N GLY A 335 -19.63 7.58 -2.70
CA GLY A 335 -20.57 8.34 -1.89
C GLY A 335 -20.13 8.58 -0.44
N LEU A 336 -18.83 8.47 -0.13
CA LEU A 336 -18.35 8.73 1.22
C LEU A 336 -18.36 10.23 1.52
N PRO A 337 -18.81 10.65 2.72
CA PRO A 337 -18.74 12.04 3.15
C PRO A 337 -17.31 12.54 3.18
N ALA A 338 -17.11 13.80 2.80
CA ALA A 338 -15.77 14.40 2.72
C ALA A 338 -15.01 14.32 4.06
N GLN A 339 -15.70 14.53 5.19
CA GLN A 339 -15.13 14.38 6.53
C GLN A 339 -14.61 12.96 6.80
N LEU A 340 -15.37 11.93 6.40
CA LEU A 340 -14.97 10.53 6.54
C LEU A 340 -13.74 10.21 5.69
N ILE A 341 -13.68 10.74 4.47
CA ILE A 341 -12.49 10.61 3.60
C ILE A 341 -11.28 11.31 4.25
N GLY A 342 -11.49 12.46 4.89
CA GLY A 342 -10.45 13.14 5.66
C GLY A 342 -9.92 12.29 6.81
N GLU A 343 -10.80 11.62 7.56
CA GLU A 343 -10.42 10.67 8.62
C GLU A 343 -9.59 9.50 8.08
N VAL A 344 -9.95 8.96 6.91
CA VAL A 344 -9.18 7.91 6.22
C VAL A 344 -7.73 8.34 6.01
N PHE A 345 -7.51 9.50 5.39
CA PHE A 345 -6.14 9.96 5.12
C PHE A 345 -5.39 10.40 6.38
N ALA A 346 -6.09 10.87 7.42
CA ALA A 346 -5.50 11.20 8.72
C ALA A 346 -4.98 9.96 9.49
N SER A 347 -5.39 8.74 9.12
CA SER A 347 -4.88 7.51 9.74
C SER A 347 -3.38 7.26 9.49
N TYR A 348 -2.85 7.68 8.33
CA TYR A 348 -1.44 7.50 7.97
C TYR A 348 -0.48 8.16 8.97
N PRO A 349 -0.54 9.50 9.21
CA PRO A 349 0.39 10.17 10.11
C PRO A 349 0.28 9.71 11.57
N GLN A 350 -0.91 9.27 11.99
CA GLN A 350 -1.13 8.71 13.33
C GLN A 350 -0.43 7.34 13.46
N GLU A 351 -0.64 6.46 12.48
CA GLU A 351 -0.01 5.13 12.48
C GLU A 351 1.49 5.20 12.29
N TYR A 352 1.99 6.14 11.49
CA TYR A 352 3.43 6.34 11.31
C TYR A 352 4.14 6.63 12.64
N ARG A 353 3.57 7.53 13.48
CA ARG A 353 4.09 7.82 14.83
C ARG A 353 4.07 6.56 15.71
N LYS A 354 2.97 5.80 15.67
CA LYS A 354 2.83 4.55 16.42
C LYS A 354 3.88 3.52 16.01
N ALA A 355 4.10 3.33 14.71
CA ALA A 355 5.10 2.42 14.18
C ALA A 355 6.51 2.82 14.65
N LEU A 356 6.87 4.10 14.53
CA LEU A 356 8.15 4.63 15.00
C LEU A 356 8.36 4.42 16.51
N MET A 357 7.32 4.63 17.32
CA MET A 357 7.37 4.35 18.75
C MET A 357 7.67 2.86 19.04
N ILE A 358 6.99 1.93 18.35
CA ILE A 358 7.21 0.48 18.51
C ILE A 358 8.61 0.06 18.03
N LEU A 359 9.11 0.72 16.99
CA LEU A 359 10.46 0.52 16.47
C LEU A 359 11.56 1.14 17.35
N GLY A 360 11.21 1.90 18.39
CA GLY A 360 12.17 2.50 19.33
C GLY A 360 12.70 3.88 18.92
N HIS A 361 12.05 4.53 17.95
CA HIS A 361 12.42 5.84 17.41
C HIS A 361 11.25 6.84 17.48
N PRO A 362 10.66 7.09 18.66
CA PRO A 362 9.48 7.95 18.77
C PRO A 362 9.75 9.36 18.26
N LEU A 363 8.78 9.93 17.52
CA LEU A 363 8.78 11.35 17.21
C LEU A 363 8.33 12.16 18.43
N PRO A 364 8.91 13.35 18.67
CA PRO A 364 8.52 14.23 19.77
C PRO A 364 7.09 14.76 19.65
#